data_AF-A0A6P6H533-F1
#
_entry.id   AF-A0A6P6H533-F1
#
_cell.length_a   1.000
_cell.length_b   1.000
_cell.length_c   1.000
_cell.angle_alpha   90.00
_cell.angle_beta   90.00
_cell.angle_gamma   90.00
#
_symmetry.space_group_name_H-M   'P 1'
#
loop_
_entity.id
_entity.type
_entity.pdbx_description
1 polymer ?
#
loop_
_entity_poly.entity_id
_entity_poly.type
_entity_poly.pdbx_seq_one_letter_code
_entity_poly.pdbx_strand_id
1 'polypeptide(L)'
;KIIEIYGTDSSGKSTLALHAIAEAQNQGKTCVYIDLENTLNIPWAEKIGVKTDQLYISTPSSGEETFEIINSLIQSNETDLIVVDSVAAMVPEAELDASIHDQGMGMQARLMSKGLRILQSHLIKSNTAIIFINQVREQIRQTYVPTTTTSGGRALKYAASIRVEIKRQETIKQNDKIIGSLTKITIIKNKFNSPMIQIPLRLYFESGFDKMCELINAAIDEKLIEKRGV
;
A
#
# COMPACT_ATOMS: atom_id res chain seq x y z
N LYS A 1 4.47 8.84 10.18
CA LYS A 1 4.89 7.40 10.11
C LYS A 1 4.98 6.96 8.65
N ILE A 2 5.90 6.05 8.30
CA ILE A 2 6.01 5.48 6.94
C ILE A 2 5.62 4.00 6.98
N ILE A 3 4.75 3.58 6.07
CA ILE A 3 4.23 2.22 5.91
C ILE A 3 4.47 1.80 4.46
N GLU A 4 4.88 0.56 4.23
CA GLU A 4 4.95 -0.02 2.88
C GLU A 4 3.98 -1.19 2.79
N ILE A 5 3.08 -1.16 1.80
CA ILE A 5 2.22 -2.27 1.41
C ILE A 5 2.73 -2.79 0.08
N TYR A 6 3.13 -4.06 0.02
CA TYR A 6 3.67 -4.65 -1.20
C TYR A 6 3.15 -6.06 -1.45
N GLY A 7 3.18 -6.48 -2.71
CA GLY A 7 2.64 -7.76 -3.15
C GLY A 7 2.62 -7.87 -4.67
N THR A 8 2.20 -9.02 -5.18
CA THR A 8 1.99 -9.24 -6.61
C THR A 8 0.83 -8.39 -7.14
N ASP A 9 0.66 -8.34 -8.44
CA ASP A 9 -0.49 -7.67 -9.05
C ASP A 9 -1.79 -8.35 -8.64
N SER A 10 -2.86 -7.55 -8.57
CA SER A 10 -4.19 -8.02 -8.15
C SER A 10 -4.23 -8.75 -6.80
N SER A 11 -3.27 -8.49 -5.90
CA SER A 11 -3.24 -9.06 -4.55
C SER A 11 -4.13 -8.34 -3.54
N GLY A 12 -4.64 -7.15 -3.88
CA GLY A 12 -5.48 -6.33 -3.00
C GLY A 12 -4.75 -5.18 -2.29
N LYS A 13 -3.59 -4.75 -2.80
CA LYS A 13 -2.79 -3.63 -2.24
C LYS A 13 -3.56 -2.32 -2.17
N SER A 14 -4.04 -1.84 -3.33
CA SER A 14 -4.81 -0.60 -3.42
C SER A 14 -6.13 -0.73 -2.66
N THR A 15 -6.78 -1.91 -2.68
CA THR A 15 -7.96 -2.16 -1.84
C THR A 15 -7.67 -2.01 -0.35
N LEU A 16 -6.56 -2.54 0.17
CA LEU A 16 -6.21 -2.38 1.59
C LEU A 16 -5.93 -0.90 1.93
N ALA A 17 -5.26 -0.18 1.03
CA ALA A 17 -5.00 1.25 1.22
C ALA A 17 -6.29 2.08 1.19
N LEU A 18 -7.24 1.75 0.31
CA LEU A 18 -8.57 2.39 0.27
C LEU A 18 -9.38 2.09 1.54
N HIS A 19 -9.32 0.87 2.09
CA HIS A 19 -9.90 0.57 3.39
C HIS A 19 -9.27 1.43 4.50
N ALA A 20 -7.95 1.64 4.48
CA ALA A 20 -7.29 2.53 5.43
C ALA A 20 -7.75 4.00 5.30
N ILE A 21 -7.97 4.47 4.07
CA ILE A 21 -8.55 5.81 3.81
C ILE A 21 -9.98 5.89 4.34
N ALA A 22 -10.85 4.93 4.01
CA ALA A 22 -12.23 4.91 4.47
C ALA A 22 -12.32 4.97 6.00
N GLU A 23 -11.51 4.16 6.70
CA GLU A 23 -11.44 4.17 8.17
C GLU A 23 -10.89 5.48 8.74
N ALA A 24 -9.91 6.11 8.08
CA ALA A 24 -9.40 7.41 8.49
C ALA A 24 -10.46 8.51 8.32
N GLN A 25 -11.13 8.58 7.17
CA GLN A 25 -12.20 9.55 6.91
C GLN A 25 -13.41 9.37 7.84
N ASN A 26 -13.70 8.14 8.27
CA ASN A 26 -14.73 7.87 9.29
C ASN A 26 -14.36 8.43 10.67
N GLN A 27 -13.07 8.62 10.94
CA GLN A 27 -12.55 9.29 12.13
C GLN A 27 -12.39 10.80 11.94
N GLY A 28 -12.91 11.37 10.84
CA GLY A 28 -12.80 12.80 10.53
C GLY A 28 -11.41 13.24 10.09
N LYS A 29 -10.55 12.31 9.64
CA LYS A 29 -9.18 12.60 9.21
C LYS A 29 -9.11 12.99 7.75
N THR A 30 -8.20 13.92 7.44
CA THR A 30 -7.93 14.36 6.07
C THR A 30 -7.02 13.37 5.35
N CYS A 31 -7.44 12.91 4.18
CA CYS A 31 -6.73 11.91 3.39
C CYS A 31 -6.37 12.45 2.00
N VAL A 32 -5.17 12.11 1.53
CA VAL A 32 -4.68 12.42 0.18
C VAL A 32 -4.27 11.13 -0.52
N TYR A 33 -4.68 10.96 -1.77
CA TYR A 33 -4.27 9.87 -2.65
C TYR A 33 -3.40 10.42 -3.78
N ILE A 34 -2.16 9.96 -3.84
CA ILE A 34 -1.23 10.28 -4.93
C ILE A 34 -1.28 9.11 -5.92
N ASP A 35 -1.92 9.32 -7.06
CA ASP A 35 -2.12 8.33 -8.12
C ASP A 35 -1.16 8.60 -9.28
N LEU A 36 0.03 8.00 -9.21
CA LEU A 36 1.02 8.08 -10.29
C LEU A 36 0.67 7.18 -11.47
N GLU A 37 -0.09 6.11 -11.24
CA GLU A 37 -0.46 5.16 -12.30
C GLU A 37 -1.73 5.59 -13.04
N ASN A 38 -2.46 6.60 -12.54
CA ASN A 38 -3.76 7.07 -13.04
C ASN A 38 -4.77 5.91 -13.17
N THR A 39 -4.81 5.05 -12.14
CA THR A 39 -5.60 3.82 -12.11
C THR A 39 -6.65 3.79 -11.01
N LEU A 40 -6.77 4.86 -10.22
CA LEU A 40 -7.76 4.95 -9.15
C LEU A 40 -9.18 4.87 -9.72
N ASN A 41 -9.89 3.80 -9.36
CA ASN A 41 -11.29 3.61 -9.72
C ASN A 41 -12.20 4.24 -8.65
N ILE A 42 -12.77 5.41 -8.96
CA ILE A 42 -13.64 6.17 -8.06
C ILE A 42 -14.89 5.36 -7.63
N PRO A 43 -15.69 4.75 -8.55
CA PRO A 43 -16.82 3.90 -8.13
C PRO A 43 -16.44 2.76 -7.20
N TRP A 44 -15.24 2.18 -7.37
CA TRP A 44 -14.75 1.12 -6.48
C TRP A 44 -14.36 1.65 -5.10
N ALA A 45 -13.70 2.81 -5.03
CA ALA A 45 -13.35 3.45 -3.78
C ALA A 45 -14.62 3.77 -2.94
N GLU A 46 -15.67 4.27 -3.58
CA GLU A 46 -16.97 4.52 -2.93
C GLU A 46 -17.59 3.24 -2.37
N LYS A 47 -17.54 2.13 -3.11
CA LYS A 47 -18.00 0.81 -2.63
C LYS A 47 -17.23 0.31 -1.41
N ILE A 48 -15.94 0.63 -1.30
CA ILE A 48 -15.11 0.34 -0.13
C ILE A 48 -15.49 1.23 1.08
N GLY A 49 -16.22 2.33 0.85
CA GLY A 49 -16.64 3.29 1.86
C GLY A 49 -15.77 4.55 1.93
N VAL A 50 -14.96 4.81 0.91
CA VAL A 50 -14.22 6.07 0.77
C VAL A 50 -15.18 7.19 0.41
N LYS A 51 -15.10 8.31 1.13
CA LYS A 51 -15.79 9.57 0.80
C LYS A 51 -14.98 10.29 -0.27
N THR A 52 -15.25 9.97 -1.53
CA THR A 52 -14.49 10.44 -2.71
C THR A 52 -14.62 11.94 -2.94
N ASP A 53 -15.73 12.55 -2.52
CA ASP A 53 -15.97 14.00 -2.47
C ASP A 53 -14.99 14.72 -1.52
N GLN A 54 -14.47 14.01 -0.52
CA GLN A 54 -13.54 14.51 0.50
C GLN A 54 -12.12 13.95 0.33
N LEU A 55 -11.87 13.18 -0.72
CA LEU A 55 -10.55 12.62 -1.00
C LEU A 55 -9.79 13.55 -1.94
N TYR A 56 -8.70 14.13 -1.46
CA TYR A 56 -7.79 14.87 -2.33
C TYR A 56 -7.00 13.90 -3.20
N ILE A 57 -7.06 14.07 -4.51
CA ILE A 57 -6.34 13.24 -5.48
C ILE A 57 -5.29 14.11 -6.18
N SER A 58 -4.06 13.60 -6.27
CA SER A 58 -2.96 14.27 -6.96
C SER A 58 -2.27 13.29 -7.91
N THR A 59 -1.97 13.74 -9.12
CA THR A 59 -1.36 12.95 -10.20
C THR A 59 -0.06 13.62 -10.64
N PRO A 60 1.04 13.45 -9.88
CA PRO A 60 2.32 14.06 -10.22
C PRO A 60 2.92 13.44 -11.48
N SER A 61 3.74 14.23 -12.16
CA SER A 61 4.44 13.86 -13.39
C SER A 61 5.79 13.17 -13.14
N SER A 62 6.40 13.39 -11.97
CA SER A 62 7.69 12.81 -11.61
C SER A 62 7.76 12.33 -10.16
N GLY A 63 8.77 11.51 -9.87
CA GLY A 63 9.05 11.09 -8.50
C GLY A 63 9.58 12.24 -7.62
N GLU A 64 10.29 13.21 -8.18
CA GLU A 64 10.68 14.45 -7.51
C GLU A 64 9.45 15.26 -7.09
N GLU A 65 8.55 15.56 -8.03
CA GLU A 65 7.30 16.29 -7.78
C GLU A 65 6.46 15.59 -6.70
N THR A 66 6.39 14.25 -6.76
CA THR A 66 5.72 13.45 -5.74
C THR A 66 6.28 13.73 -4.33
N PHE A 67 7.60 13.76 -4.16
CA PHE A 67 8.21 14.06 -2.87
C PHE A 67 7.97 15.51 -2.44
N GLU A 68 7.94 16.46 -3.37
CA GLU A 68 7.65 17.87 -3.09
C GLU A 68 6.22 18.09 -2.60
N ILE A 69 5.24 17.44 -3.26
CA ILE A 69 3.83 17.45 -2.84
C ILE A 69 3.70 16.86 -1.45
N ILE A 70 4.25 15.67 -1.21
CA ILE A 70 4.20 15.02 0.11
C ILE A 70 4.82 15.92 1.19
N ASN A 71 5.97 16.52 0.90
CA ASN A 71 6.65 17.42 1.84
C ASN A 71 5.80 18.65 2.16
N SER A 72 5.15 19.24 1.17
CA SER A 72 4.27 20.40 1.35
C SER A 72 3.05 20.05 2.21
N LEU A 73 2.42 18.90 1.98
CA LEU A 73 1.28 18.40 2.75
C LEU A 73 1.65 18.10 4.22
N ILE A 74 2.85 17.58 4.47
CA ILE A 74 3.34 17.34 5.83
C ILE A 74 3.60 18.65 6.56
N GLN A 75 4.15 19.65 5.85
CA GLN A 75 4.49 20.94 6.45
C GLN A 75 3.25 21.80 6.75
N SER A 76 2.17 21.67 5.98
CA SER A 76 0.91 22.34 6.30
C SER A 76 0.24 21.80 7.57
N ASN A 77 0.58 20.56 7.98
CA ASN A 77 -0.08 19.82 9.08
C ASN A 77 -1.59 19.63 8.89
N GLU A 78 -2.09 19.74 7.66
CA GLU A 78 -3.52 19.60 7.34
C GLU A 78 -3.89 18.17 6.91
N THR A 79 -2.90 17.30 6.73
CA THR A 79 -3.10 15.93 6.23
C THR A 79 -2.71 14.88 7.27
N ASP A 80 -3.62 13.95 7.53
CA ASP A 80 -3.42 12.84 8.48
C ASP A 80 -2.91 11.57 7.78
N LEU A 81 -3.39 11.28 6.57
CA LEU A 81 -3.03 10.08 5.82
C LEU A 81 -2.74 10.40 4.35
N ILE A 82 -1.58 9.97 3.87
CA ILE A 82 -1.19 10.05 2.46
C ILE A 82 -1.00 8.62 1.93
N VAL A 83 -1.63 8.29 0.82
CA VAL A 83 -1.38 7.05 0.07
C VAL A 83 -0.65 7.40 -1.23
N VAL A 84 0.40 6.65 -1.55
CA VAL A 84 1.17 6.79 -2.80
C VAL A 84 1.04 5.50 -3.61
N ASP A 85 0.34 5.56 -4.74
CA ASP A 85 0.13 4.45 -5.68
C ASP A 85 0.74 4.78 -7.05
N SER A 86 1.92 4.25 -7.41
CA SER A 86 2.78 3.36 -6.63
C SER A 86 4.25 3.78 -6.70
N VAL A 87 5.08 3.24 -5.80
CA VAL A 87 6.53 3.49 -5.77
C VAL A 87 7.19 3.15 -7.10
N ALA A 88 6.70 2.13 -7.81
CA ALA A 88 7.27 1.72 -9.09
C ALA A 88 7.13 2.82 -10.16
N ALA A 89 6.07 3.62 -10.08
CA ALA A 89 5.76 4.72 -10.99
C ALA A 89 6.45 6.05 -10.60
N MET A 90 7.16 6.11 -9.47
CA MET A 90 7.97 7.28 -9.11
C MET A 90 9.25 7.32 -9.95
N VAL A 91 9.14 7.79 -11.19
CA VAL A 91 10.25 7.87 -12.15
C VAL A 91 10.93 9.24 -12.02
N PRO A 92 12.28 9.29 -11.94
CA PRO A 92 13.02 10.56 -11.92
C PRO A 92 12.80 11.38 -13.20
N GLU A 93 12.73 12.71 -13.09
CA GLU A 93 12.59 13.62 -14.26
C GLU A 93 13.65 13.35 -15.32
N ALA A 94 14.91 13.23 -14.91
CA ALA A 94 16.01 12.95 -15.82
C ALA A 94 15.91 11.56 -16.51
N GLU A 95 15.11 10.63 -15.99
CA GLU A 95 14.82 9.34 -16.64
C GLU A 95 13.64 9.46 -17.62
N LEU A 96 12.68 10.35 -17.36
CA LEU A 96 11.56 10.66 -18.28
C LEU A 96 12.05 11.40 -19.54
N ASP A 97 13.05 12.27 -19.40
CA ASP A 97 13.64 13.03 -20.51
C ASP A 97 14.70 12.24 -21.30
N ALA A 98 15.14 11.09 -20.78
CA ALA A 98 16.20 10.29 -21.37
C ALA A 98 15.74 9.47 -22.57
N SER A 99 16.66 9.14 -23.47
CA SER A 99 16.40 8.18 -24.53
C SER A 99 16.29 6.77 -23.95
N ILE A 100 15.50 5.89 -24.58
CA ILE A 100 15.41 4.46 -24.21
C ILE A 100 16.79 3.78 -24.20
N HIS A 101 17.77 4.32 -24.94
CA HIS A 101 19.13 3.82 -25.01
C HIS A 101 20.03 4.29 -23.87
N ASP A 102 19.62 5.29 -23.09
CA ASP A 102 20.40 5.84 -21.99
C ASP A 102 20.33 4.93 -20.76
N GLN A 103 21.49 4.60 -20.20
CA GLN A 103 21.56 3.73 -19.02
C GLN A 103 21.47 4.53 -17.72
N GLY A 104 20.25 4.69 -17.20
CA GLY A 104 19.96 5.29 -15.91
C GLY A 104 20.06 4.33 -14.71
N MET A 105 21.17 3.61 -14.53
CA MET A 105 21.25 2.58 -13.47
C MET A 105 21.07 3.17 -12.05
N GLY A 106 19.96 2.81 -11.42
CA GLY A 106 19.68 3.09 -10.01
C GLY A 106 19.26 4.53 -9.71
N MET A 107 18.81 5.29 -10.71
CA MET A 107 18.32 6.67 -10.51
C MET A 107 17.13 6.71 -9.54
N GLN A 108 16.12 5.88 -9.76
CA GLN A 108 14.98 5.73 -8.85
C GLN A 108 15.40 5.41 -7.40
N ALA A 109 16.40 4.53 -7.20
CA ALA A 109 16.88 4.19 -5.86
C ALA A 109 17.55 5.37 -5.13
N ARG A 110 18.26 6.24 -5.87
CA ARG A 110 18.86 7.46 -5.32
C ARG A 110 17.80 8.50 -4.98
N LEU A 111 16.82 8.69 -5.86
CA LEU A 111 15.65 9.54 -5.63
C LEU A 111 14.92 9.12 -4.34
N MET A 112 14.56 7.85 -4.23
CA MET A 112 13.91 7.30 -3.03
C MET A 112 14.75 7.51 -1.76
N SER A 113 16.07 7.29 -1.84
CA SER A 113 16.97 7.48 -0.70
C SER A 113 17.03 8.92 -0.22
N LYS A 114 17.07 9.89 -1.15
CA LYS A 114 17.09 11.32 -0.85
C LYS A 114 15.73 11.80 -0.35
N GLY A 115 14.66 11.50 -1.08
CA GLY A 115 13.29 11.89 -0.76
C GLY A 115 12.84 11.37 0.60
N LEU A 116 13.00 10.06 0.87
CA LEU A 116 12.60 9.48 2.16
C LEU A 116 13.40 10.06 3.34
N ARG A 117 14.67 10.44 3.15
CA ARG A 117 15.47 11.08 4.20
C ARG A 117 14.92 12.46 4.56
N ILE A 118 14.53 13.23 3.56
CA ILE A 118 13.88 14.54 3.75
C ILE A 118 12.52 14.35 4.42
N LEU A 119 11.69 13.43 3.93
CA LEU A 119 10.38 13.18 4.55
C LEU A 119 10.48 12.77 6.02
N GLN A 120 11.47 11.96 6.38
CA GLN A 120 11.65 11.51 7.76
C GLN A 120 11.91 12.65 8.75
N SER A 121 12.65 13.69 8.37
CA SER A 121 12.93 14.80 9.29
C SER A 121 11.66 15.61 9.59
N HIS A 122 10.75 15.72 8.63
CA HIS A 122 9.48 16.42 8.78
C HIS A 122 8.41 15.56 9.46
N LEU A 123 8.32 14.27 9.12
CA LEU A 123 7.36 13.33 9.70
C LEU A 123 7.49 13.09 11.21
N ILE A 124 8.66 13.36 11.80
CA ILE A 124 8.83 13.23 13.26
C ILE A 124 8.01 14.29 14.00
N LYS A 125 7.80 15.44 13.37
CA LYS A 125 7.09 16.58 13.97
C LYS A 125 5.61 16.63 13.57
N SER A 126 5.19 15.85 12.58
CA SER A 126 3.81 15.78 12.12
C SER A 126 3.08 14.56 12.65
N ASN A 127 1.74 14.61 12.67
CA ASN A 127 0.90 13.45 13.00
C ASN A 127 0.49 12.64 11.74
N THR A 128 1.17 12.88 10.61
CA THR A 128 0.83 12.28 9.31
C THR A 128 1.36 10.86 9.18
N ALA A 129 0.55 9.95 8.64
CA ALA A 129 0.96 8.64 8.16
C ALA A 129 1.06 8.63 6.63
N ILE A 130 2.06 7.92 6.10
CA ILE A 130 2.24 7.73 4.66
C ILE A 130 2.26 6.23 4.37
N ILE A 131 1.42 5.80 3.45
CA ILE A 131 1.38 4.45 2.91
C ILE A 131 1.94 4.49 1.49
N PHE A 132 3.04 3.79 1.27
CA PHE A 132 3.57 3.54 -0.06
C PHE A 132 3.10 2.17 -0.54
N ILE A 133 2.40 2.14 -1.69
CA ILE A 133 2.09 0.90 -2.39
C ILE A 133 3.28 0.54 -3.28
N ASN A 134 3.68 -0.73 -3.26
CA ASN A 134 4.82 -1.22 -4.03
C ASN A 134 4.53 -2.59 -4.64
N GLN A 135 5.29 -2.93 -5.66
CA GLN A 135 5.19 -4.20 -6.37
C GLN A 135 6.37 -5.10 -5.98
N VAL A 136 6.14 -6.42 -6.05
CA VAL A 136 7.22 -7.40 -5.96
C VAL A 136 7.87 -7.56 -7.33
N ARG A 137 9.20 -7.50 -7.38
CA ARG A 137 10.01 -7.88 -8.53
C ARG A 137 10.88 -9.09 -8.18
N GLU A 138 10.98 -10.02 -9.11
CA GLU A 138 11.91 -11.14 -9.01
C GLU A 138 13.34 -10.65 -9.26
N GLN A 139 14.29 -11.07 -8.42
CA GLN A 139 15.70 -10.89 -8.73
C GLN A 139 16.22 -12.13 -9.46
N ILE A 140 16.79 -11.93 -10.65
CA ILE A 140 17.60 -12.94 -11.30
C ILE A 140 18.94 -12.99 -10.56
N ARG A 141 19.06 -13.91 -9.59
CA ARG A 141 20.34 -14.30 -8.97
C ARG A 141 20.67 -15.74 -9.35
N GLN A 142 21.96 -16.09 -9.38
CA GLN A 142 22.46 -17.47 -9.53
C GLN A 142 22.21 -18.34 -8.29
N THR A 143 21.10 -18.14 -7.57
CA THR A 143 20.77 -18.89 -6.36
C THR A 143 19.44 -19.61 -6.60
N TYR A 144 19.35 -20.88 -6.20
CA TYR A 144 18.17 -21.75 -6.41
C TYR A 144 16.90 -21.29 -5.66
N VAL A 145 17.00 -20.28 -4.79
CA VAL A 145 15.87 -19.72 -4.03
C VAL A 145 15.50 -18.37 -4.64
N PRO A 146 14.27 -18.19 -5.17
CA PRO A 146 13.81 -16.90 -5.66
C PRO A 146 13.81 -15.89 -4.52
N THR A 147 14.62 -14.84 -4.63
CA THR A 147 14.56 -13.71 -3.70
C THR A 147 13.68 -12.62 -4.31
N THR A 148 12.53 -12.35 -3.69
CA THR A 148 11.65 -11.25 -4.05
C THR A 148 12.18 -9.92 -3.50
N THR A 149 12.22 -8.89 -4.33
CA THR A 149 12.55 -7.51 -3.92
C THR A 149 11.46 -6.53 -4.31
N THR A 150 11.50 -5.31 -3.77
CA THR A 150 10.53 -4.26 -4.11
C THR A 150 11.20 -3.14 -4.89
N SER A 151 10.43 -2.39 -5.68
CA SER A 151 10.93 -1.27 -6.49
C SER A 151 11.42 -0.11 -5.62
N GLY A 152 12.24 0.80 -6.19
CA GLY A 152 12.77 1.96 -5.46
C GLY A 152 14.00 1.67 -4.58
N GLY A 153 14.65 0.51 -4.77
CA GLY A 153 15.84 0.13 -4.00
C GLY A 153 15.54 -0.25 -2.55
N ARG A 154 16.54 -0.14 -1.67
CA ARG A 154 16.42 -0.59 -0.26
C ARG A 154 15.91 0.49 0.69
N ALA A 155 15.86 1.75 0.25
CA ALA A 155 15.59 2.89 1.13
C ALA A 155 14.23 2.77 1.84
N LEU A 156 13.16 2.46 1.10
CA LEU A 156 11.81 2.31 1.66
C LEU A 156 11.75 1.16 2.68
N LYS A 157 12.39 0.02 2.41
CA LYS A 157 12.47 -1.10 3.34
C LYS A 157 13.07 -0.70 4.70
N TYR A 158 14.05 0.19 4.71
CA TYR A 158 14.66 0.70 5.95
C TYR A 158 13.81 1.79 6.61
N ALA A 159 13.31 2.72 5.80
CA ALA A 159 12.49 3.85 6.24
C ALA A 159 11.16 3.42 6.85
N ALA A 160 10.50 2.43 6.27
CA ALA A 160 9.18 1.96 6.69
C ALA A 160 9.22 1.47 8.15
N SER A 161 8.30 1.98 8.95
CA SER A 161 8.06 1.55 10.34
C SER A 161 7.24 0.26 10.39
N ILE A 162 6.35 0.08 9.43
CA ILE A 162 5.55 -1.13 9.23
C ILE A 162 5.69 -1.54 7.76
N ARG A 163 5.89 -2.83 7.50
CA ARG A 163 5.83 -3.39 6.15
C ARG A 163 4.81 -4.52 6.14
N VAL A 164 3.93 -4.47 5.15
CA VAL A 164 2.83 -5.41 4.97
C VAL A 164 3.02 -6.09 3.62
N GLU A 165 3.15 -7.41 3.64
CA GLU A 165 3.13 -8.24 2.44
C GLU A 165 1.71 -8.76 2.21
N ILE A 166 1.21 -8.61 1.00
CA ILE A 166 -0.08 -9.13 0.58
C ILE A 166 0.12 -10.18 -0.52
N LYS A 167 -0.44 -11.37 -0.30
CA LYS A 167 -0.39 -12.48 -1.24
C LYS A 167 -1.80 -13.01 -1.49
N ARG A 168 -2.22 -13.01 -2.75
CA ARG A 168 -3.41 -13.74 -3.17
C ARG A 168 -3.15 -15.25 -2.99
N GLN A 169 -4.12 -15.95 -2.43
CA GLN A 169 -4.11 -17.40 -2.24
C GLN A 169 -5.15 -17.99 -3.20
N GLU A 170 -6.18 -18.63 -2.65
CA GLU A 170 -7.22 -19.33 -3.41
C GLU A 170 -8.29 -18.37 -3.94
N THR A 171 -8.97 -18.77 -5.01
CA THR A 171 -10.13 -18.05 -5.54
C THR A 171 -11.41 -18.48 -4.82
N ILE A 172 -12.25 -17.52 -4.45
CA ILE A 172 -13.57 -17.77 -3.91
C ILE A 172 -14.55 -17.87 -5.09
N LYS A 173 -15.26 -19.00 -5.20
CA LYS A 173 -16.23 -19.26 -6.27
C LYS A 173 -17.64 -19.40 -5.70
N GLN A 174 -18.63 -18.92 -6.45
CA GLN A 174 -20.05 -19.14 -6.21
C GLN A 174 -20.72 -19.45 -7.56
N ASN A 175 -21.37 -20.62 -7.67
CA ASN A 175 -22.02 -21.08 -8.90
C ASN A 175 -21.12 -20.92 -10.15
N ASP A 176 -19.89 -21.45 -10.06
CA ASP A 176 -18.81 -21.37 -11.07
C ASP A 176 -18.25 -19.97 -11.40
N LYS A 177 -18.80 -18.90 -10.84
CA LYS A 177 -18.25 -17.54 -10.98
C LYS A 177 -17.22 -17.27 -9.89
N ILE A 178 -16.07 -16.70 -10.28
CA ILE A 178 -15.07 -16.20 -9.31
C ILE A 178 -15.57 -14.87 -8.77
N ILE A 179 -15.90 -14.85 -7.47
CA ILE A 179 -16.45 -13.67 -6.79
C ILE A 179 -15.43 -12.97 -5.89
N GLY A 180 -14.25 -13.57 -5.70
CA GLY A 180 -13.21 -13.00 -4.87
C GLY A 180 -11.99 -13.90 -4.74
N SER A 181 -11.14 -13.59 -3.77
CA SER A 181 -9.97 -14.38 -3.41
C SER A 181 -9.72 -14.37 -1.90
N LEU A 182 -9.21 -15.48 -1.39
CA LEU A 182 -8.54 -15.51 -0.10
C LEU A 182 -7.19 -14.79 -0.25
N THR A 183 -6.91 -13.85 0.62
CA THR A 183 -5.72 -13.01 0.60
C THR A 183 -5.03 -13.13 1.94
N LYS A 184 -3.76 -13.50 1.92
CA LYS A 184 -2.91 -13.58 3.11
C LYS A 184 -2.17 -12.26 3.29
N ILE A 185 -2.41 -11.60 4.41
CA ILE A 185 -1.68 -10.40 4.83
C ILE A 185 -0.63 -10.81 5.87
N THR A 186 0.62 -10.42 5.66
CA THR A 186 1.73 -10.70 6.58
C THR A 186 2.43 -9.42 6.98
N ILE A 187 2.49 -9.12 8.28
CA ILE A 187 3.25 -7.98 8.81
C ILE A 187 4.73 -8.37 8.92
N ILE A 188 5.46 -8.24 7.82
CA ILE A 188 6.88 -8.66 7.74
C ILE A 188 7.85 -7.74 8.49
N LYS A 189 7.44 -6.51 8.80
CA LYS A 189 8.21 -5.58 9.66
C LYS A 189 7.23 -4.79 10.52
N ASN A 190 7.53 -4.69 11.80
CA ASN A 190 6.79 -3.86 12.74
C ASN A 190 7.77 -3.28 13.77
N LYS A 191 7.86 -1.95 13.88
CA LYS A 191 8.70 -1.27 14.87
C LYS A 191 8.00 -1.06 16.22
N PHE A 192 6.72 -1.42 16.33
CA PHE A 192 5.88 -1.13 17.50
C PHE A 192 5.35 -2.38 18.18
N ASN A 193 5.40 -3.54 17.52
CA ASN A 193 4.94 -4.82 18.04
C ASN A 193 5.67 -5.98 17.32
N SER A 194 5.37 -7.22 17.70
CA SER A 194 5.92 -8.43 17.08
C SER A 194 5.66 -8.46 15.56
N PRO A 195 6.70 -8.65 14.73
CA PRO A 195 6.53 -8.92 13.31
C PRO A 195 6.08 -10.37 13.08
N MET A 196 5.86 -10.73 11.81
CA MET A 196 5.48 -12.07 11.33
C MET A 196 4.06 -12.52 11.71
N ILE A 197 3.19 -11.59 12.11
CA ILE A 197 1.76 -11.84 12.24
C ILE A 197 1.17 -12.06 10.84
N GLN A 198 0.38 -13.12 10.69
CA GLN A 198 -0.26 -13.53 9.44
C GLN A 198 -1.77 -13.57 9.64
N ILE A 199 -2.51 -12.94 8.74
CA ILE A 199 -3.96 -12.83 8.81
C ILE A 199 -4.55 -13.24 7.46
N PRO A 200 -5.36 -14.30 7.39
CA PRO A 200 -6.09 -14.68 6.19
C PRO A 200 -7.38 -13.87 6.08
N LEU A 201 -7.51 -13.06 5.03
CA LEU A 201 -8.68 -12.22 4.77
C LEU A 201 -9.39 -12.64 3.49
N ARG A 202 -10.71 -12.51 3.46
CA ARG A 202 -11.50 -12.72 2.24
C ARG A 202 -11.69 -11.40 1.54
N LEU A 203 -11.21 -11.31 0.31
CA LEU A 203 -11.37 -10.15 -0.56
C LEU A 203 -12.42 -10.48 -1.63
N TYR A 204 -13.58 -9.83 -1.56
CA TYR A 204 -14.63 -9.93 -2.58
C TYR A 204 -14.51 -8.78 -3.58
N PHE A 205 -14.71 -9.07 -4.87
CA PHE A 205 -14.55 -8.08 -5.93
C PHE A 205 -15.65 -7.02 -5.96
N GLU A 206 -16.76 -7.22 -5.23
CA GLU A 206 -17.86 -6.26 -5.18
C GLU A 206 -17.91 -5.45 -3.87
N SER A 207 -17.28 -5.94 -2.79
CA SER A 207 -17.40 -5.34 -1.45
C SER A 207 -16.07 -5.14 -0.71
N GLY A 208 -14.94 -5.63 -1.25
CA GLY A 208 -13.63 -5.49 -0.60
C GLY A 208 -13.39 -6.56 0.46
N PHE A 209 -12.64 -6.21 1.51
CA PHE A 209 -12.37 -7.14 2.61
C PHE A 209 -13.60 -7.34 3.50
N ASP A 210 -13.95 -8.60 3.77
CA ASP A 210 -15.14 -8.98 4.53
C ASP A 210 -14.93 -8.88 6.05
N LYS A 211 -15.27 -7.70 6.59
CA LYS A 211 -15.20 -7.39 8.03
C LYS A 211 -16.05 -8.33 8.89
N MET A 212 -17.20 -8.81 8.39
CA MET A 212 -18.08 -9.67 9.17
C MET A 212 -17.51 -11.08 9.30
N CYS A 213 -16.97 -11.63 8.22
CA CYS A 213 -16.27 -12.91 8.28
C CYS A 213 -15.07 -12.84 9.21
N GLU A 214 -14.31 -11.73 9.19
CA GLU A 214 -13.19 -11.51 10.10
C GLU A 214 -13.62 -11.48 11.56
N LEU A 215 -14.68 -10.74 11.88
CA LEU A 215 -15.22 -10.65 13.24
C LEU A 215 -15.68 -12.01 13.76
N ILE A 216 -16.36 -12.80 12.93
CA ILE A 216 -16.82 -14.15 13.28
C ILE A 216 -15.62 -15.06 13.53
N ASN A 217 -14.61 -15.04 12.66
CA ASN A 217 -13.41 -15.86 12.84
C ASN A 217 -12.66 -15.48 14.12
N ALA A 218 -12.49 -14.20 14.40
CA ALA A 218 -11.88 -13.72 15.64
C ALA A 218 -12.68 -14.18 16.88
N ALA A 219 -14.02 -14.13 16.83
CA ALA A 219 -14.86 -14.58 17.92
C ALA A 219 -14.79 -16.11 18.14
N ILE A 220 -14.59 -16.90 17.08
CA ILE A 220 -14.35 -18.35 17.19
C ILE A 220 -12.97 -18.61 17.81
N ASP A 221 -11.94 -17.91 17.36
CA ASP A 221 -10.56 -18.08 17.86
C ASP A 221 -10.45 -17.73 19.34
N GLU A 222 -11.13 -16.66 19.78
CA GLU A 222 -11.25 -16.23 21.18
C GLU A 222 -12.27 -17.07 21.99
N LYS A 223 -12.88 -18.10 21.38
CA LYS A 223 -13.89 -18.98 21.99
C LYS A 223 -15.11 -18.26 22.56
N LEU A 224 -15.45 -17.10 21.99
CA LEU A 224 -16.65 -16.34 22.33
C LEU A 224 -17.91 -16.96 21.68
N ILE A 225 -17.74 -17.63 20.54
CA ILE A 225 -18.79 -18.36 19.83
C ILE A 225 -18.28 -19.74 19.38
N GLU A 226 -19.18 -20.72 19.31
CA GLU A 226 -18.88 -22.07 18.82
C GLU A 226 -19.48 -22.30 17.43
N LYS A 227 -18.69 -22.81 16.49
CA LYS A 227 -19.21 -23.31 15.21
C LYS A 227 -19.64 -24.78 15.39
N ARG A 228 -20.95 -25.04 15.34
CA ARG A 228 -21.52 -26.41 15.37
C ARG A 228 -22.01 -26.80 13.97
N GLY A 229 -21.31 -27.74 13.33
CA GLY A 229 -21.57 -28.19 11.97
C GLY A 229 -20.42 -27.89 11.00
N VAL A 230 -20.57 -28.34 9.75
CA VAL A 230 -19.66 -28.04 8.63
C VAL A 230 -19.98 -26.66 8.07
#